data_AF-A0A0S7YQ17-F1
#
_entry.id   AF-A0A0S7YQ17-F1
#
_cell.length_a   1.000
_cell.length_b   1.000
_cell.length_c   1.000
_cell.angle_alpha   90.00
_cell.angle_beta   90.00
_cell.angle_gamma   90.00
#
_symmetry.space_group_name_H-M   'P 1'
#
loop_
_entity.id
_entity.type
_entity.pdbx_description
1 polymer ?
#
loop_
_entity_poly.entity_id
_entity_poly.type
_entity_poly.pdbx_seq_one_letter_code
_entity_poly.pdbx_strand_id
1 'polypeptide(L)'
;MTSVAAARARSRTRHRRMRLLAALAVGVLGACDSDPSGPGAFLARASAPGLGAVVLEVEGQGITGFAGRGSTRVYSAAVPSRPRVHRVVLVDAVGGELGFDIQVEDVGMERPIVTVVQAAGTDNRSLSSGAVSVAVEQ
;
A
#
# COMPACT_ATOMS: atom_id res chain seq x y z
N MET A 1 -8.82 62.52 -73.15
CA MET A 1 -8.47 61.32 -73.95
C MET A 1 -7.50 60.47 -73.15
N THR A 2 -7.84 59.18 -72.95
CA THR A 2 -6.95 58.02 -72.65
C THR A 2 -5.94 58.14 -71.49
N SER A 3 -6.14 57.50 -70.32
CA SER A 3 -6.11 56.05 -69.98
C SER A 3 -4.73 55.58 -69.46
N VAL A 4 -4.78 54.54 -68.62
CA VAL A 4 -3.73 53.57 -68.21
C VAL A 4 -2.98 53.94 -66.90
N ALA A 5 -3.43 53.43 -65.74
CA ALA A 5 -3.17 52.10 -65.15
C ALA A 5 -1.71 51.92 -64.68
N ALA A 6 -1.43 51.95 -63.37
CA ALA A 6 -1.61 50.89 -62.38
C ALA A 6 -0.54 49.76 -62.44
N ALA A 7 -0.05 49.46 -61.24
CA ALA A 7 0.14 48.11 -60.69
C ALA A 7 1.57 47.59 -60.47
N ARG A 8 1.84 47.48 -59.17
CA ARG A 8 2.24 46.27 -58.44
C ARG A 8 3.69 45.81 -58.49
N ALA A 9 4.34 46.07 -57.35
CA ALA A 9 5.38 45.27 -56.77
C ALA A 9 4.99 43.78 -56.61
N ARG A 10 5.92 42.92 -57.01
CA ARG A 10 6.09 41.49 -56.71
C ARG A 10 7.56 41.37 -56.28
N SER A 11 8.08 40.47 -55.44
CA SER A 11 7.65 39.31 -54.65
C SER A 11 8.96 38.67 -54.15
N ARG A 12 8.88 37.70 -53.23
CA ARG A 12 9.87 36.66 -52.86
C ARG A 12 10.75 37.01 -51.65
N THR A 13 10.62 36.43 -50.45
CA THR A 13 10.51 35.04 -49.91
C THR A 13 11.82 34.60 -49.25
N ARG A 14 11.70 34.05 -48.02
CA ARG A 14 12.67 33.24 -47.24
C ARG A 14 13.82 34.07 -46.63
N HIS A 15 14.17 33.98 -45.34
CA HIS A 15 14.38 32.77 -44.56
C HIS A 15 13.99 32.92 -43.08
N ARG A 16 13.06 32.03 -42.71
CA ARG A 16 12.72 31.54 -41.37
C ARG A 16 13.96 31.16 -40.52
N ARG A 17 13.85 31.49 -39.23
CA ARG A 17 14.20 30.71 -38.01
C ARG A 17 15.61 30.87 -37.42
N MET A 18 15.60 30.71 -36.08
CA MET A 18 16.71 30.46 -35.14
C MET A 18 17.45 31.73 -34.70
N ARG A 19 17.52 32.14 -33.42
CA ARG A 19 17.38 31.44 -32.14
C ARG A 19 16.95 32.46 -31.06
N LEU A 20 15.73 32.34 -30.56
CA LEU A 20 15.36 32.79 -29.21
C LEU A 20 14.92 31.52 -28.50
N LEU A 21 15.47 31.24 -27.32
CA LEU A 21 14.97 30.35 -26.25
C LEU A 21 16.17 29.80 -25.45
N ALA A 22 16.62 30.58 -24.46
CA ALA A 22 17.55 30.12 -23.43
C ALA A 22 17.08 30.65 -22.07
N ALA A 23 15.78 30.51 -21.79
CA ALA A 23 15.18 30.74 -20.49
C ALA A 23 14.08 29.71 -20.28
N LEU A 24 13.99 29.16 -19.07
CA LEU A 24 13.14 28.06 -18.60
C LEU A 24 13.65 26.64 -18.92
N ALA A 25 14.52 26.14 -18.07
CA ALA A 25 14.57 24.71 -17.74
C ALA A 25 15.09 24.51 -16.30
N VAL A 26 14.45 25.16 -15.33
CA VAL A 26 14.58 24.83 -13.91
C VAL A 26 13.16 24.74 -13.36
N GLY A 27 12.67 23.53 -13.13
CA GLY A 27 11.38 23.34 -12.46
C GLY A 27 10.58 22.16 -12.98
N VAL A 28 11.02 20.93 -12.71
CA VAL A 28 10.13 19.80 -12.39
C VAL A 28 10.87 18.84 -11.46
N LEU A 29 11.02 19.22 -10.19
CA LEU A 29 11.18 18.25 -9.09
C LEU A 29 9.99 18.43 -8.15
N GLY A 30 8.79 18.34 -8.72
CA GLY A 30 7.60 18.07 -7.93
C GLY A 30 7.61 16.59 -7.63
N ALA A 31 8.17 16.21 -6.49
CA ALA A 31 7.89 14.91 -5.91
C ALA A 31 6.36 14.84 -5.75
N CYS A 32 5.71 13.97 -6.51
CA CYS A 32 4.34 13.57 -6.22
C CYS A 32 4.40 12.81 -4.89
N ASP A 33 4.22 13.56 -3.80
CA ASP A 33 4.09 13.04 -2.42
C ASP A 33 2.69 12.44 -2.26
N SER A 34 2.31 11.57 -3.19
CA SER A 34 1.03 10.90 -3.22
C SER A 34 1.26 9.54 -2.59
N ASP A 35 0.91 9.39 -1.32
CA ASP A 35 0.88 8.09 -0.68
C ASP A 35 0.04 7.12 -1.51
N PRO A 36 0.47 5.86 -1.66
CA PRO A 36 -0.28 4.86 -2.38
C PRO A 36 -1.69 4.76 -1.78
N SER A 37 -2.70 4.84 -2.65
CA SER A 37 -4.11 4.78 -2.28
C SER A 37 -4.86 3.77 -3.15
N GLY A 38 -5.99 3.31 -2.64
CA GLY A 38 -6.84 2.28 -3.22
C GLY A 38 -6.60 0.89 -2.63
N PRO A 39 -7.37 -0.12 -3.09
CA PRO A 39 -7.38 -1.44 -2.49
C PRO A 39 -6.01 -2.09 -2.46
N GLY A 40 -5.69 -2.75 -1.36
CA GLY A 40 -4.40 -3.40 -1.20
C GLY A 40 -4.31 -4.20 0.09
N ALA A 41 -3.09 -4.45 0.55
CA ALA A 41 -2.86 -5.20 1.77
C ALA A 41 -1.66 -4.67 2.54
N PHE A 42 -1.75 -4.75 3.87
CA PHE A 42 -0.60 -4.62 4.76
C PHE A 42 -0.03 -6.02 5.04
N LEU A 43 1.28 -6.16 4.90
CA LEU A 43 2.00 -7.35 5.29
C LEU A 43 2.20 -7.36 6.81
N ALA A 44 1.72 -8.40 7.48
CA ALA A 44 1.92 -8.57 8.91
C ALA A 44 2.67 -9.88 9.21
N ARG A 45 3.50 -9.83 10.26
CA ARG A 45 4.32 -10.95 10.72
C ARG A 45 4.22 -11.06 12.23
N ALA A 46 3.83 -12.23 12.73
CA ALA A 46 3.91 -12.57 14.14
C ALA A 46 5.10 -13.51 14.38
N SER A 47 5.93 -13.22 15.38
CA SER A 47 7.10 -14.04 15.68
C SER A 47 7.34 -14.19 17.17
N ALA A 48 7.73 -15.41 17.56
CA ALA A 48 8.29 -15.77 18.85
C ALA A 48 9.06 -17.09 18.70
N PRO A 49 10.03 -17.39 19.59
CA PRO A 49 10.69 -18.70 19.59
C PRO A 49 9.67 -19.84 19.70
N GLY A 50 9.67 -20.74 18.71
CA GLY A 50 8.80 -21.92 18.67
C GLY A 50 7.32 -21.64 18.42
N LEU A 51 6.94 -20.43 17.99
CA LEU A 51 5.55 -20.07 17.71
C LEU A 51 4.92 -21.03 16.69
N GLY A 52 3.76 -21.61 17.03
CA GLY A 52 3.00 -22.50 16.15
C GLY A 52 1.56 -22.03 15.90
N ALA A 53 0.99 -21.23 16.80
CA ALA A 53 -0.29 -20.58 16.59
C ALA A 53 -0.39 -19.25 17.35
N VAL A 54 -1.15 -18.30 16.81
CA VAL A 54 -1.46 -17.05 17.51
C VAL A 54 -2.89 -16.61 17.22
N VAL A 55 -3.54 -16.08 18.24
CA VAL A 55 -4.83 -15.41 18.18
C VAL A 55 -4.60 -13.91 18.33
N LEU A 56 -5.02 -13.15 17.34
CA LEU A 56 -4.84 -11.72 17.23
C LEU A 56 -6.20 -11.00 17.27
N GLU A 57 -6.18 -9.77 17.74
CA GLU A 57 -7.18 -8.77 17.40
C GLU A 57 -6.55 -7.78 16.43
N VAL A 58 -7.17 -7.66 15.25
CA VAL A 58 -6.76 -6.70 14.24
C VAL A 58 -7.83 -5.63 14.17
N GLU A 59 -7.45 -4.40 14.50
CA GLU A 59 -8.31 -3.23 14.46
C GLU A 59 -7.91 -2.32 13.30
N GLY A 60 -8.87 -1.94 12.44
CA GLY A 60 -8.59 -1.05 11.32
C GLY A 60 -9.84 -0.67 10.55
N GLN A 61 -9.73 0.40 9.76
CA GLN A 61 -10.79 0.82 8.84
C GLN A 61 -10.70 0.06 7.52
N GLY A 62 -11.85 -0.24 6.92
CA GLY A 62 -11.90 -0.83 5.58
C GLY A 62 -11.25 -2.22 5.47
N ILE A 63 -11.11 -2.98 6.56
CA ILE A 63 -10.59 -4.36 6.48
C ILE A 63 -11.59 -5.23 5.72
N THR A 64 -11.16 -5.82 4.62
CA THR A 64 -11.98 -6.68 3.77
C THR A 64 -11.69 -8.16 3.95
N GLY A 65 -10.53 -8.52 4.50
CA GLY A 65 -10.15 -9.92 4.66
C GLY A 65 -8.72 -10.14 5.14
N PHE A 66 -8.34 -11.41 5.22
CA PHE A 66 -7.02 -11.86 5.63
C PHE A 66 -6.56 -13.03 4.76
N ALA A 67 -5.28 -13.07 4.42
CA ALA A 67 -4.69 -14.18 3.67
C ALA A 67 -3.40 -14.65 4.32
N GLY A 68 -3.19 -15.96 4.41
CA GLY A 68 -1.95 -16.53 4.94
C GLY A 68 -0.80 -16.46 3.93
N ARG A 69 0.43 -16.34 4.43
CA ARG A 69 1.64 -16.44 3.61
C ARG A 69 2.44 -17.70 3.94
N GLY A 70 3.07 -18.27 2.92
CA GLY A 70 3.85 -19.50 3.05
C GLY A 70 2.97 -20.65 3.56
N SER A 71 3.37 -21.26 4.67
CA SER A 71 2.65 -22.33 5.35
C SER A 71 1.63 -21.85 6.40
N THR A 72 1.56 -20.54 6.65
CA THR A 72 0.61 -19.97 7.62
C THR A 72 -0.82 -20.10 7.11
N ARG A 73 -1.67 -20.78 7.89
CA ARG A 73 -3.13 -20.80 7.68
C ARG A 73 -3.78 -19.70 8.49
N VAL A 74 -4.82 -19.09 7.93
CA VAL A 74 -5.52 -17.96 8.54
C VAL A 74 -7.01 -18.23 8.61
N TYR A 75 -7.58 -17.96 9.79
CA TYR A 75 -9.02 -17.98 10.03
C TYR A 75 -9.40 -16.66 10.68
N SER A 76 -10.51 -16.06 10.29
CA SER A 76 -10.90 -14.75 10.82
C SER A 76 -12.41 -14.61 10.95
N ALA A 77 -12.83 -13.81 11.93
CA ALA A 77 -14.20 -13.38 12.08
C ALA A 77 -14.25 -11.94 12.61
N ALA A 78 -15.22 -11.14 12.15
CA ALA A 78 -15.50 -9.84 12.75
C ALA A 78 -16.01 -10.03 14.19
N VAL A 79 -15.65 -9.12 15.08
CA VAL A 79 -16.14 -9.11 16.47
C VAL A 79 -17.46 -8.32 16.51
N PRO A 80 -18.62 -8.95 16.78
CA PRO A 80 -19.93 -8.28 16.60
C PRO A 80 -20.13 -7.00 17.41
N SER A 81 -19.53 -6.91 18.61
CA SER A 81 -19.62 -5.74 19.48
C SER A 81 -18.61 -4.62 19.14
N ARG A 82 -17.68 -4.87 18.20
CA ARG A 82 -16.59 -3.96 17.84
C ARG A 82 -16.42 -3.94 16.32
N PRO A 83 -17.12 -3.06 15.60
CA PRO A 83 -17.29 -3.11 14.13
C PRO A 83 -16.03 -2.85 13.29
N ARG A 84 -14.88 -2.59 13.94
CA ARG A 84 -13.56 -2.42 13.30
C ARG A 84 -12.54 -3.47 13.74
N VAL A 85 -12.96 -4.41 14.59
CA VAL A 85 -12.06 -5.40 15.17
C VAL A 85 -12.40 -6.78 14.61
N HIS A 86 -11.37 -7.46 14.14
CA HIS A 86 -11.43 -8.84 13.70
C HIS A 86 -10.62 -9.71 14.65
N ARG A 87 -11.19 -10.87 15.02
CA ARG A 87 -10.47 -11.96 15.64
C ARG A 87 -9.81 -12.76 14.54
N VAL A 88 -8.49 -12.88 14.57
CA VAL A 88 -7.71 -13.61 13.56
C VAL A 88 -6.92 -14.72 14.25
N VAL A 89 -6.93 -15.92 13.67
CA VAL A 89 -6.17 -17.08 14.15
C VAL A 89 -5.20 -17.48 13.05
N LEU A 90 -3.92 -17.49 13.38
CA LEU A 90 -2.85 -17.96 12.52
C LEU A 90 -2.33 -19.29 13.04
N VAL A 91 -2.07 -20.24 12.15
CA VAL A 91 -1.53 -21.56 12.51
C VAL A 91 -0.46 -21.99 11.52
N ASP A 92 0.69 -22.42 12.03
CA ASP A 92 1.73 -23.14 11.29
C ASP A 92 2.31 -24.27 12.17
N ALA A 93 2.12 -25.52 11.73
CA ALA A 93 2.57 -26.68 12.48
C ALA A 93 4.10 -26.91 12.42
N VAL A 94 4.78 -26.32 11.42
CA VAL A 94 6.25 -26.33 11.35
C VAL A 94 6.82 -25.30 12.32
N GLY A 95 6.08 -24.22 12.53
CA GLY A 95 6.41 -23.11 13.40
C GLY A 95 7.39 -22.11 12.80
N GLY A 96 7.69 -21.07 13.56
CA GLY A 96 8.52 -19.96 13.14
C GLY A 96 7.73 -18.67 13.01
N GLU A 97 8.07 -17.84 12.02
CA GLU A 97 7.34 -16.61 11.74
C GLU A 97 6.02 -16.91 11.03
N LEU A 98 4.93 -16.35 11.54
CA LEU A 98 3.59 -16.47 10.97
C LEU A 98 3.28 -15.22 10.15
N GLY A 99 3.42 -15.33 8.83
CA GLY A 99 3.17 -14.23 7.89
C GLY A 99 1.73 -14.24 7.36
N PHE A 100 1.11 -13.06 7.25
CA PHE A 100 -0.23 -12.90 6.70
C PHE A 100 -0.43 -11.51 6.12
N ASP A 101 -1.39 -11.39 5.21
CA ASP A 101 -1.83 -10.12 4.62
C ASP A 101 -3.14 -9.66 5.28
N ILE A 102 -3.21 -8.37 5.62
CA ILE A 102 -4.41 -7.67 6.05
C ILE A 102 -4.95 -6.91 4.85
N GLN A 103 -6.01 -7.42 4.24
CA GLN A 103 -6.60 -6.81 3.04
C GLN A 103 -7.48 -5.64 3.44
N VAL A 104 -7.32 -4.51 2.76
CA VAL A 104 -8.05 -3.27 3.03
C VAL A 104 -8.60 -2.65 1.75
N GLU A 105 -9.69 -1.89 1.90
CA GLU A 105 -10.30 -1.11 0.81
C GLU A 105 -9.38 -0.01 0.30
N ASP A 106 -8.54 0.56 1.17
CA ASP A 106 -7.59 1.59 0.81
C ASP A 106 -6.35 1.56 1.73
N VAL A 107 -5.16 1.33 1.15
CA VAL A 107 -3.88 1.32 1.89
C VAL A 107 -3.38 2.71 2.27
N GLY A 108 -3.99 3.77 1.75
CA GLY A 108 -3.78 5.16 2.19
C GLY A 108 -4.51 5.49 3.49
N MET A 109 -5.33 4.58 4.03
CA MET A 109 -5.92 4.74 5.37
C MET A 109 -4.91 4.50 6.49
N GLU A 110 -5.33 4.78 7.72
CA GLU A 110 -4.55 4.47 8.92
C GLU A 110 -4.20 2.97 8.99
N ARG A 111 -2.93 2.69 9.26
CA ARG A 111 -2.41 1.32 9.37
C ARG A 111 -3.15 0.54 10.45
N PRO A 112 -3.59 -0.71 10.18
CA PRO A 112 -4.24 -1.54 11.20
C PRO A 112 -3.36 -1.78 12.43
N ILE A 113 -3.98 -1.76 13.60
CA ILE A 113 -3.36 -2.08 14.88
C ILE A 113 -3.58 -3.57 15.14
N VAL A 114 -2.51 -4.28 15.52
CA VAL A 114 -2.58 -5.71 15.82
C VAL A 114 -2.19 -5.95 17.27
N THR A 115 -3.08 -6.59 18.02
CA THR A 115 -2.87 -6.96 19.42
C THR A 115 -2.86 -8.48 19.57
N VAL A 116 -1.86 -9.01 20.26
CA VAL A 116 -1.80 -10.44 20.59
C VAL A 116 -2.71 -10.74 21.75
N VAL A 117 -3.64 -11.69 21.56
CA VAL A 117 -4.56 -12.13 22.62
C VAL A 117 -4.12 -13.45 23.23
N GLN A 118 -3.69 -14.39 22.39
CA GLN A 118 -3.19 -15.68 22.86
C GLN A 118 -2.16 -16.24 21.88
N ALA A 119 -1.21 -17.01 22.37
CA ALA A 119 -0.22 -17.67 21.54
C ALA A 119 0.08 -19.08 22.05
N ALA A 120 0.48 -19.97 21.15
CA ALA A 120 0.90 -21.32 21.47
C ALA A 120 2.12 -21.71 20.62
N GLY A 121 3.00 -22.51 21.21
CA GLY A 121 4.13 -23.10 20.52
C GLY A 121 3.71 -24.30 19.65
N THR A 122 4.64 -24.82 18.85
CA THR A 122 4.45 -26.06 18.06
C THR A 122 4.26 -27.30 18.93
N ASP A 123 4.64 -27.23 20.21
CA ASP A 123 4.39 -28.25 21.23
C ASP A 123 3.01 -28.13 21.90
N ASN A 124 2.15 -27.23 21.40
CA ASN A 124 0.84 -26.88 21.94
C ASN A 124 0.87 -26.28 23.36
N ARG A 125 2.03 -25.82 23.85
CA ARG A 125 2.10 -25.09 25.12
C ARG A 125 1.81 -23.62 24.90
N SER A 126 1.06 -23.03 25.83
CA SER A 126 0.78 -21.60 25.80
C SER A 126 2.06 -20.79 25.91
N LEU A 127 2.17 -19.77 25.07
CA LEU A 127 3.19 -18.74 25.16
C LEU A 127 2.58 -17.49 25.79
N SER A 128 3.39 -16.71 26.50
CA SER A 128 2.98 -15.39 26.97
C SER A 128 2.71 -14.50 25.76
N SER A 129 1.59 -13.77 25.76
CA SER A 129 1.27 -12.83 24.67
C SER A 129 2.35 -11.76 24.50
N GLY A 130 2.97 -11.32 25.60
CA GLY A 130 4.09 -10.36 25.57
C GLY A 130 5.40 -10.92 25.02
N ALA A 131 5.50 -12.24 24.80
CA ALA A 131 6.65 -12.86 24.14
C ALA A 131 6.51 -12.86 22.61
N VAL A 132 5.33 -12.55 22.08
CA VAL A 132 5.08 -12.48 20.64
C VAL A 132 5.22 -11.04 20.17
N SER A 133 6.09 -10.84 19.19
CA SER A 133 6.19 -9.57 18.48
C SER A 133 5.33 -9.62 17.22
N VAL A 134 4.66 -8.51 16.90
CA VAL A 134 3.92 -8.35 15.66
C VAL A 134 4.40 -7.10 14.93
N ALA A 135 4.81 -7.26 13.68
CA ALA A 135 5.13 -6.16 12.79
C ALA A 135 4.06 -6.07 11.69
N VAL A 136 3.70 -4.84 11.32
CA VAL A 136 2.80 -4.54 10.21
C VAL A 136 3.54 -3.58 9.29
N GLU A 137 3.63 -3.91 8.00
CA GLU A 137 4.34 -3.22 6.93
C GLU A 137 3.39 -3.03 5.74
N GLN A 138 3.69 -2.07 4.87
CA GLN A 138 2.93 -1.78 3.65
C GLN A 138 3.78 -2.13 2.43
#